data_AF-A0A329ZWP0-F1
#
_entry.id   AF-A0A329ZWP0-F1
#
_cell.length_a   1.000
_cell.length_b   1.000
_cell.length_c   1.000
_cell.angle_alpha   90.00
_cell.angle_beta   90.00
_cell.angle_gamma   90.00
#
_symmetry.space_group_name_H-M   'P 1'
#
loop_
_entity.id
_entity.type
_entity.pdbx_description
1 polymer ?
#
loop_
_entity_poly.entity_id
_entity_poly.type
_entity_poly.pdbx_seq_one_letter_code
_entity_poly.pdbx_strand_id
1 'polypeptide(L)'
;MVGIRWFASLSRGLENFYFSRYRPALIKEKREIDDFFMIITFSEMMGIPNPFMLYTLEMLPELAPRFHDWHKRMGLPHSPFDHFPCLNCC
;
A
#
# COMPACT_ATOMS: atom_id res chain seq x y z
N MET A 1 -16.91 0.06 41.23
CA MET A 1 -16.51 -0.30 39.85
C MET A 1 -16.15 0.90 38.95
N VAL A 2 -16.02 2.13 39.47
CA VAL A 2 -15.71 3.34 38.67
C VAL A 2 -14.20 3.59 38.53
N GLY A 3 -13.39 3.30 39.57
CA GLY A 3 -11.95 3.56 39.57
C GLY A 3 -11.15 2.78 38.52
N ILE A 4 -11.48 1.50 38.29
CA ILE A 4 -10.77 0.65 37.32
C ILE A 4 -11.03 1.12 35.87
N ARG A 5 -12.27 1.53 35.55
CA ARG A 5 -12.63 2.07 34.24
C ARG A 5 -11.93 3.40 33.93
N TRP A 6 -11.72 4.24 34.95
CA TRP A 6 -11.02 5.51 34.82
C TRP A 6 -9.52 5.30 34.55
N PHE A 7 -8.86 4.41 35.29
CA PHE A 7 -7.47 4.03 35.01
C PHE A 7 -7.29 3.44 33.61
N ALA A 8 -8.20 2.56 33.18
CA ALA A 8 -8.16 1.98 31.83
C ALA A 8 -8.43 3.02 30.72
N SER A 9 -9.13 4.12 31.02
CA SER A 9 -9.31 5.23 30.08
C SER A 9 -8.05 6.09 29.98
N LEU A 10 -7.40 6.33 31.12
CA LEU A 10 -6.17 7.13 31.20
C LEU A 10 -4.99 6.42 30.52
N SER A 11 -4.85 5.11 30.72
CA SER A 11 -3.81 4.30 30.06
C SER A 11 -3.94 4.33 28.55
N ARG A 12 -5.16 4.16 28.00
CA ARG A 12 -5.43 4.25 26.57
C ARG A 12 -5.14 5.63 25.99
N GLY A 13 -5.38 6.69 26.76
CA GLY A 13 -5.03 8.07 26.36
C GLY A 13 -3.53 8.27 26.21
N LEU A 14 -2.75 7.79 27.17
CA LEU A 14 -1.28 7.84 27.13
C LEU A 14 -0.71 6.99 26.00
N GLU A 15 -1.23 5.77 25.84
CA GLU A 15 -0.86 4.86 24.76
C GLU A 15 -1.09 5.51 23.38
N ASN A 16 -2.26 6.10 23.17
CA ASN A 16 -2.56 6.85 21.94
C ASN A 16 -1.62 8.05 21.74
N PHE A 17 -1.25 8.75 22.81
CA PHE A 17 -0.31 9.89 22.74
C PHE A 17 1.08 9.44 22.30
N TYR A 18 1.59 8.32 22.82
CA TYR A 18 2.87 7.74 22.40
C TYR A 18 2.82 7.23 20.95
N PHE A 19 1.76 6.54 20.54
CA PHE A 19 1.63 6.03 19.17
C PHE A 19 1.35 7.10 18.12
N SER A 20 0.75 8.24 18.52
CA SER A 20 0.41 9.35 17.63
C SER A 20 1.62 9.85 16.81
N ARG A 21 2.79 9.94 17.46
CA ARG A 21 4.02 10.43 16.80
C ARG A 21 4.54 9.50 15.70
N TYR A 22 4.35 8.20 15.84
CA TYR A 22 4.85 7.21 14.88
C TYR A 22 3.88 6.94 13.73
N ARG A 23 2.60 7.29 13.89
CA ARG A 23 1.57 7.05 12.88
C ARG A 23 1.93 7.57 11.48
N PRO A 24 2.48 8.79 11.29
CA PRO A 24 2.86 9.26 9.96
C PRO A 24 3.98 8.43 9.33
N ALA A 25 4.97 8.02 10.13
CA ALA A 25 6.08 7.19 9.68
C ALA A 25 5.58 5.80 9.24
N LEU A 26 4.71 5.18 10.03
CA LEU A 26 4.10 3.89 9.69
C LEU A 26 3.24 3.97 8.41
N ILE A 27 2.48 5.05 8.22
CA ILE A 27 1.70 5.25 7.00
C ILE A 27 2.61 5.47 5.79
N LYS A 28 3.75 6.13 5.97
CA LYS A 28 4.76 6.30 4.91
C LYS A 28 5.36 4.94 4.55
N GLU A 29 5.86 4.19 5.52
CA GLU A 29 6.48 2.88 5.31
C GLU A 29 5.51 1.89 4.67
N LYS A 30 4.26 1.84 5.15
CA LYS A 30 3.22 1.04 4.51
C LYS A 30 3.04 1.42 3.03
N ARG A 31 3.06 2.71 2.69
CA ARG A 31 2.92 3.16 1.31
C ARG A 31 4.12 2.75 0.45
N GLU A 32 5.34 2.90 0.97
CA GLU A 32 6.55 2.46 0.28
C GLU A 32 6.53 0.95 0.01
N ILE A 33 6.06 0.15 0.97
CA ILE A 33 5.88 -1.29 0.81
C ILE A 33 4.79 -1.60 -0.23
N ASP A 34 3.63 -0.94 -0.14
CA ASP A 34 2.55 -1.10 -1.11
C ASP A 34 3.04 -0.75 -2.54
N ASP A 35 3.80 0.33 -2.72
CA ASP A 35 4.36 0.75 -4.00
C ASP A 35 5.44 -0.22 -4.52
N PHE A 36 6.27 -0.77 -3.62
CA PHE A 36 7.24 -1.81 -3.97
C PHE A 36 6.54 -3.05 -4.54
N PHE A 37 5.45 -3.50 -3.90
CA PHE A 37 4.68 -4.65 -4.40
C PHE A 37 4.02 -4.38 -5.75
N MET A 38 3.55 -3.15 -6.00
CA MET A 38 3.08 -2.75 -7.33
C MET A 38 4.20 -2.86 -8.36
N ILE A 39 5.37 -2.26 -8.10
CA ILE A 39 6.47 -2.27 -9.05
C ILE A 39 6.95 -3.69 -9.34
N ILE A 40 7.20 -4.50 -8.31
CA ILE A 40 7.75 -5.84 -8.52
C ILE A 40 6.75 -6.75 -9.24
N THR A 41 5.45 -6.66 -8.92
CA THR A 41 4.42 -7.49 -9.56
C THR A 41 4.23 -7.11 -11.04
N PHE A 42 4.33 -5.82 -11.36
CA PHE A 42 4.11 -5.31 -12.72
C PHE A 42 5.41 -5.08 -13.53
N SER A 43 6.57 -5.30 -12.93
CA SER A 43 7.90 -5.06 -13.54
C SER A 43 8.08 -5.77 -14.88
N GLU A 44 7.65 -7.03 -14.97
CA GLU A 44 7.69 -7.85 -16.19
C GLU A 44 6.86 -7.24 -17.32
N MET A 45 5.69 -6.68 -17.00
CA MET A 45 4.86 -5.98 -17.99
C MET A 45 5.51 -4.69 -18.49
N MET A 46 6.42 -4.10 -17.70
CA MET A 46 7.24 -2.95 -18.09
C MET A 46 8.55 -3.36 -18.81
N GLY A 47 8.76 -4.66 -19.05
CA GLY A 47 10.00 -5.17 -19.65
C GLY A 47 11.19 -5.20 -18.68
N ILE A 48 10.96 -5.03 -17.39
CA ILE A 48 11.99 -5.14 -16.35
C ILE A 48 11.97 -6.60 -15.85
N PRO A 49 13.04 -7.37 -16.06
CA PRO A 49 13.07 -8.77 -15.64
C PRO A 49 13.00 -8.90 -14.12
N ASN A 50 12.15 -9.80 -13.63
CA ASN A 50 11.88 -10.07 -12.23
C ASN A 50 12.21 -11.52 -11.86
N PRO A 51 13.25 -11.76 -11.04
CA PRO A 51 13.61 -13.11 -10.60
C PRO A 51 12.53 -13.78 -9.74
N PHE A 52 11.56 -13.02 -9.23
CA PHE A 52 10.46 -13.50 -8.38
C PHE A 52 9.09 -13.49 -9.07
N MET A 53 9.04 -13.36 -10.40
CA MET A 53 7.80 -13.22 -11.18
C MET A 53 6.71 -14.21 -10.75
N LEU A 54 7.07 -15.50 -10.65
CA LEU A 54 6.15 -16.58 -10.31
C LEU A 54 5.48 -16.39 -8.94
N TYR A 55 6.24 -15.88 -7.96
CA TYR A 55 5.75 -15.63 -6.61
C TYR A 55 4.90 -14.36 -6.53
N THR A 56 5.29 -13.33 -7.30
CA THR A 56 4.55 -12.06 -7.32
C THR A 56 3.23 -12.16 -8.08
N LEU A 57 3.06 -13.17 -8.94
CA LEU A 57 1.85 -13.38 -9.72
C LEU A 57 0.61 -13.59 -8.83
N GLU A 58 0.78 -14.19 -7.65
CA GLU A 58 -0.29 -14.41 -6.68
C GLU A 58 -0.88 -13.11 -6.12
N MET A 59 -0.11 -12.02 -6.17
CA MET A 59 -0.53 -10.70 -5.70
C MET A 59 -1.35 -9.95 -6.74
N LEU A 60 -1.26 -10.35 -8.01
CA LEU A 60 -1.95 -9.70 -9.13
C LEU A 60 -3.46 -9.46 -8.91
N PRO A 61 -4.27 -10.42 -8.40
CA PRO A 61 -5.70 -10.18 -8.15
C PRO A 61 -5.98 -9.05 -7.15
N GLU A 62 -5.11 -8.86 -6.16
CA GLU A 62 -5.26 -7.79 -5.15
C GLU A 62 -4.73 -6.45 -5.67
N LEU A 63 -3.66 -6.47 -6.45
CA LEU A 63 -2.98 -5.26 -6.91
C LEU A 63 -3.58 -4.68 -8.19
N ALA A 64 -4.09 -5.51 -9.09
CA ALA A 64 -4.68 -5.09 -10.37
C ALA A 64 -5.82 -4.05 -10.21
N PRO A 65 -6.80 -4.22 -9.30
CA PRO A 65 -7.85 -3.22 -9.10
C PRO A 65 -7.33 -1.86 -8.60
N ARG A 66 -6.18 -1.87 -7.90
CA ARG A 66 -5.55 -0.70 -7.26
C ARG A 66 -4.59 0.03 -8.20
N PHE A 67 -4.30 -0.54 -9.37
CA PHE A 67 -3.33 -0.01 -10.32
C PHE A 67 -3.66 1.40 -10.80
N HIS A 68 -4.93 1.66 -11.11
CA HIS A 68 -5.35 2.97 -11.62
C HIS A 68 -5.11 4.11 -10.60
N ASP A 69 -5.24 3.87 -9.31
CA ASP A 69 -4.93 4.92 -8.33
C ASP A 69 -3.43 5.02 -8.07
N TRP A 70 -2.69 3.93 -8.22
CA TRP A 70 -1.24 3.91 -8.07
C TRP A 70 -0.53 4.67 -9.19
N HIS A 71 -0.77 4.35 -10.47
CA HIS A 71 -0.04 5.01 -11.58
C HIS A 71 -0.32 6.52 -11.65
N LYS A 72 -1.56 6.95 -11.31
CA LYS A 72 -1.91 8.37 -11.13
C LYS A 72 -1.09 9.03 -10.02
N ARG A 73 -0.96 8.37 -8.85
CA ARG A 73 -0.14 8.88 -7.74
C ARG A 73 1.34 8.97 -8.11
N MET A 74 1.83 8.05 -8.93
CA MET A 74 3.21 8.06 -9.44
C MET A 74 3.44 9.14 -10.51
N GLY A 75 2.39 9.86 -10.94
CA GLY A 75 2.50 10.90 -11.96
C GLY A 75 2.65 10.37 -13.38
N LEU A 76 2.28 9.11 -13.63
CA LEU A 76 2.30 8.53 -14.97
C LEU A 76 1.10 9.08 -15.76
N PRO A 77 1.32 9.69 -16.95
CA PRO A 77 0.25 10.32 -17.72
C PRO A 77 -0.76 9.30 -18.27
N HIS A 78 -0.28 8.09 -18.60
CA HIS A 78 -1.08 6.95 -19.07
C HIS A 78 -0.55 5.65 -18.46
N SER A 79 -1.37 4.59 -18.54
CA SER A 79 -0.92 3.25 -18.20
C SER A 79 0.30 2.89 -19.06
N PRO A 80 1.38 2.38 -18.48
CA PRO A 80 2.56 1.93 -19.22
C PRO A 80 2.31 0.61 -19.99
N PHE A 81 1.11 0.03 -19.92
CA PHE A 81 0.77 -1.24 -20.56
C PHE A 81 -0.12 -1.04 -21.77
N ASP A 82 0.29 -1.61 -22.91
CA ASP A 82 -0.48 -1.57 -24.15
C ASP A 82 -1.67 -2.56 -24.16
N HIS A 83 -1.56 -3.65 -23.42
CA HIS A 83 -2.51 -4.77 -23.46
C HIS A 83 -3.21 -5.05 -22.13
N PHE A 84 -2.84 -4.31 -21.08
CA PHE A 84 -3.48 -4.40 -19.77
C PHE A 84 -4.26 -3.10 -19.52
N PRO A 85 -5.59 -3.10 -19.74
CA PRO A 85 -6.38 -1.92 -19.44
C PRO A 85 -6.27 -1.64 -17.95
N CYS A 86 -6.01 -0.39 -17.58
CA CYS A 86 -6.21 0.02 -16.21
C CYS A 86 -7.69 -0.16 -15.88
N LEU A 87 -8.00 -1.26 -15.19
CA LEU A 87 -9.35 -1.82 -14.98
C LEU A 87 -10.41 -0.81 -14.50
N ASN A 88 -9.98 0.33 -13.95
CA ASN A 88 -10.84 1.32 -13.33
C ASN A 88 -10.73 2.75 -13.89
N CYS A 89 -10.05 3.02 -15.02
CA CYS A 89 -10.24 4.21 -15.89
C CYS A 89 -9.01 4.50 -16.78
N CYS A 90 -9.13 4.20 -18.08
CA CYS A 90 -8.71 4.96 -19.27
C CYS A 90 -9.04 4.08 -20.48
#